data_AF-A0AAN8IQ35-F1
#
_entry.id   AF-A0AAN8IQ35-F1
#
_cell.length_a   1.000
_cell.length_b   1.000
_cell.length_c   1.000
_cell.angle_alpha   90.00
_cell.angle_beta   90.00
_cell.angle_gamma   90.00
#
_symmetry.space_group_name_H-M   'P 1'
#
loop_
_entity.id
_entity.type
_entity.pdbx_description
1 polymer ?
#
loop_
_entity_poly.entity_id
_entity_poly.type
_entity_poly.pdbx_seq_one_letter_code
_entity_poly.pdbx_strand_id
1 'polypeptide(L)'
;VTAANAQSEPLSGMEKEMKNNIVELYLGISVLMLGISSGELAGAFVFPALLEKIFDRLIEVLVLFLVPTYVFLNIRKNAAMDDTERRTCLFGFCLIIGILLGHLIGGALTSVAPSVFFIPPLILSLLVVTQCAKEKIMMVGESQFSYIMGVLVLQLMMTALFGSDPYADQRQQQQQQQQNK
;
A
#
# COMPACT_ATOMS: atom_id res chain seq x y z
N VAL A 1 -11.19 -34.96 -47.13
CA VAL A 1 -10.05 -34.44 -46.34
C VAL A 1 -10.61 -33.40 -45.41
N THR A 2 -10.92 -33.80 -44.18
CA THR A 2 -11.67 -33.02 -43.20
C THR A 2 -10.78 -32.87 -41.97
N ALA A 3 -10.02 -31.77 -41.89
CA ALA A 3 -9.23 -31.42 -40.71
C ALA A 3 -8.85 -29.92 -40.78
N ALA A 4 -9.77 -29.04 -40.39
CA ALA A 4 -9.49 -27.61 -40.22
C ALA A 4 -10.42 -26.99 -39.18
N ASN A 5 -10.56 -27.60 -37.99
CA ASN A 5 -11.46 -27.04 -36.96
C ASN A 5 -11.00 -27.25 -35.50
N ALA A 6 -9.71 -27.41 -35.23
CA ALA A 6 -9.22 -27.73 -33.87
C ALA A 6 -8.24 -26.69 -33.27
N GLN A 7 -8.21 -25.44 -33.75
CA GLN A 7 -7.21 -24.46 -33.30
C GLN A 7 -7.72 -23.05 -32.93
N SER A 8 -9.02 -22.77 -33.04
CA SER A 8 -9.59 -21.46 -32.70
C SER A 8 -10.03 -21.32 -31.23
N GLU A 9 -10.41 -22.41 -30.55
CA GLU A 9 -10.80 -22.36 -29.13
C GLU A 9 -9.66 -22.05 -28.12
N PRO A 10 -8.45 -22.61 -28.22
CA PRO A 10 -7.42 -22.44 -27.18
C PRO A 10 -6.85 -21.01 -27.13
N LEU A 11 -6.83 -20.29 -28.25
CA LEU A 11 -6.41 -18.89 -28.32
C LEU A 11 -7.41 -17.95 -27.65
N SER A 12 -8.72 -18.21 -27.79
CA SER A 12 -9.76 -17.39 -27.15
C SER A 12 -9.78 -17.57 -25.62
N GLY A 13 -9.49 -18.79 -25.15
CA GLY A 13 -9.41 -19.11 -23.73
C GLY A 13 -8.25 -18.38 -23.04
N MET A 14 -7.06 -18.41 -23.65
CA MET A 14 -5.86 -17.74 -23.14
C MET A 14 -6.02 -16.21 -23.10
N GLU A 15 -6.67 -15.62 -24.11
CA GLU A 15 -6.92 -14.18 -24.13
C GLU A 15 -7.97 -13.75 -23.08
N LYS A 16 -8.98 -14.60 -22.85
CA LYS A 16 -9.99 -14.39 -21.80
C LYS A 16 -9.41 -14.51 -20.40
N GLU A 17 -8.56 -15.51 -20.15
CA GLU A 17 -7.86 -15.70 -18.89
C GLU A 17 -6.93 -14.52 -18.57
N MET A 18 -6.17 -14.04 -19.57
CA MET A 18 -5.32 -12.87 -19.42
C MET A 18 -6.10 -11.59 -19.07
N LYS A 19 -7.24 -11.37 -19.74
CA LYS A 19 -8.14 -10.25 -19.41
C LYS A 19 -8.68 -10.35 -17.99
N ASN A 20 -9.09 -11.54 -17.56
CA ASN A 20 -9.62 -11.77 -16.21
C ASN A 20 -8.57 -11.48 -15.14
N ASN A 21 -7.35 -11.97 -15.32
CA ASN A 21 -6.25 -11.78 -14.37
C ASN A 21 -5.81 -10.31 -14.28
N ILE A 22 -5.84 -9.56 -15.39
CA ILE A 22 -5.57 -8.11 -15.37
C ILE A 22 -6.65 -7.36 -14.58
N VAL A 23 -7.92 -7.71 -14.79
CA VAL A 23 -9.04 -7.12 -14.04
C VAL A 23 -8.92 -7.43 -12.55
N GLU A 24 -8.59 -8.68 -12.22
CA GLU A 24 -8.37 -9.12 -10.84
C GLU A 24 -7.19 -8.39 -10.19
N LEU A 25 -6.08 -8.21 -10.91
CA LEU A 25 -4.93 -7.46 -10.43
C LEU A 25 -5.29 -5.99 -10.19
N TYR A 26 -6.01 -5.35 -11.11
CA TYR A 26 -6.45 -3.96 -10.97
C TYR A 26 -7.38 -3.78 -9.76
N LEU A 27 -8.37 -4.67 -9.61
CA LEU A 27 -9.28 -4.67 -8.46
C LEU A 27 -8.50 -4.90 -7.15
N GLY A 28 -7.59 -5.87 -7.13
CA GLY A 28 -6.74 -6.16 -5.98
C GLY A 28 -5.93 -4.94 -5.57
N ILE A 29 -5.13 -4.39 -6.49
CA ILE A 29 -4.28 -3.21 -6.21
C ILE A 29 -5.12 -1.99 -5.82
N SER A 30 -6.28 -1.76 -6.43
CA SER A 30 -7.16 -0.64 -6.05
C SER A 30 -7.65 -0.77 -4.60
N VAL A 31 -7.99 -1.98 -4.16
CA VAL A 31 -8.38 -2.23 -2.77
C VAL A 31 -7.19 -2.01 -1.82
N LEU A 32 -5.98 -2.44 -2.20
CA LEU A 32 -4.78 -2.20 -1.39
C LEU A 32 -4.45 -0.70 -1.29
N MET A 33 -4.57 0.02 -2.40
CA MET A 33 -4.40 1.48 -2.44
C MET A 33 -5.36 2.18 -1.48
N LEU A 34 -6.65 1.82 -1.54
CA LEU A 34 -7.65 2.34 -0.60
C LEU A 34 -7.31 1.99 0.85
N GLY A 35 -6.85 0.78 1.12
CA GLY A 35 -6.42 0.34 2.44
C GLY A 35 -5.26 1.19 2.98
N ILE A 36 -4.21 1.40 2.18
CA ILE A 36 -3.07 2.22 2.59
C ILE A 36 -3.48 3.67 2.79
N SER A 37 -4.10 4.31 1.79
CA SER A 37 -4.44 5.74 1.87
C SER A 37 -5.43 6.06 3.00
N SER A 38 -6.42 5.18 3.23
CA SER A 38 -7.36 5.35 4.36
C SER A 38 -6.68 5.11 5.70
N GLY A 39 -5.78 4.12 5.77
CA GLY A 39 -4.94 3.89 6.93
C GLY A 39 -4.07 5.11 7.25
N GLU A 40 -3.41 5.69 6.25
CA GLU A 40 -2.56 6.88 6.41
C GLU A 40 -3.32 8.05 7.00
N LEU A 41 -4.52 8.34 6.48
CA LEU A 41 -5.38 9.38 7.04
C LEU A 41 -5.81 9.06 8.48
N ALA A 42 -6.15 7.80 8.76
CA ALA A 42 -6.53 7.39 10.11
C ALA A 42 -5.36 7.51 11.10
N GLY A 43 -4.15 7.12 10.69
CA GLY A 43 -2.93 7.27 11.48
C GLY A 43 -2.55 8.73 11.72
N ALA A 44 -2.73 9.58 10.70
CA ALA A 44 -2.39 11.00 10.77
C ALA A 44 -3.37 11.83 11.61
N PHE A 45 -4.67 11.49 11.60
CA PHE A 45 -5.71 12.34 12.20
C PHE A 45 -6.50 11.71 13.35
N VAL A 46 -6.71 10.39 13.33
CA VAL A 46 -7.65 9.72 14.26
C VAL A 46 -6.92 9.06 15.42
N PHE A 47 -5.83 8.36 15.14
CA PHE A 47 -5.07 7.58 16.12
C PHE A 47 -3.75 8.15 16.66
N PRO A 48 -3.29 9.40 16.38
CA PRO A 48 -1.99 9.87 16.88
C PRO A 48 -1.80 9.72 18.39
N ALA A 49 -2.75 10.23 19.19
CA ALA A 49 -2.65 10.20 20.65
C ALA A 49 -2.64 8.79 21.27
N LEU A 50 -3.20 7.80 20.55
CA LEU A 50 -3.18 6.40 20.97
C LEU A 50 -1.85 5.74 20.60
N LEU A 51 -1.38 5.97 19.38
CA LEU A 51 -0.15 5.35 18.86
C LEU A 51 1.11 5.92 19.53
N GLU A 52 1.17 7.22 19.82
CA GLU A 52 2.28 7.85 20.56
C GLU A 52 2.48 7.24 21.96
N LYS A 53 1.43 6.70 22.58
CA LYS A 53 1.52 6.06 23.90
C LYS A 53 1.99 4.62 23.86
N ILE A 54 1.83 3.95 22.73
CA ILE A 54 2.06 2.50 22.59
C ILE A 54 3.37 2.25 21.84
N PHE A 55 3.66 3.06 20.83
CA PHE A 55 4.78 2.88 19.92
C PHE A 55 5.85 3.94 20.14
N ASP A 56 7.07 3.48 20.43
CA ASP A 56 8.28 4.28 20.27
C ASP A 56 8.64 4.33 18.78
N ARG A 57 9.20 5.45 18.31
CA ARG A 57 9.48 5.73 16.89
C ARG A 57 10.33 4.65 16.24
N LEU A 58 11.30 4.08 16.97
CA LEU A 58 12.14 2.98 16.47
C LEU A 58 11.37 1.66 16.34
N ILE A 59 10.49 1.37 17.30
CA ILE A 59 9.66 0.17 17.30
C ILE A 59 8.62 0.25 16.19
N GLU A 60 8.03 1.42 15.97
CA GLU A 60 7.11 1.68 14.87
C GLU A 60 7.76 1.39 13.52
N VAL A 61 8.95 1.94 13.25
CA VAL A 61 9.69 1.66 12.01
C VAL A 61 10.00 0.17 11.88
N LEU A 62 10.40 -0.51 12.95
CA LEU A 62 10.67 -1.94 12.91
C LEU A 62 9.40 -2.73 12.54
N VAL A 63 8.27 -2.42 13.17
CA VAL A 63 6.98 -3.08 12.90
C VAL A 63 6.50 -2.78 11.48
N LEU A 64 6.75 -1.58 10.97
CA LEU A 64 6.40 -1.17 9.61
C LEU A 64 7.07 -2.04 8.52
N PHE A 65 8.29 -2.53 8.75
CA PHE A 65 8.96 -3.50 7.86
C PHE A 65 8.63 -4.95 8.18
N LEU A 66 8.40 -5.26 9.47
CA LEU A 66 8.09 -6.62 9.92
C LEU A 66 6.72 -7.08 9.42
N VAL A 67 5.71 -6.19 9.42
CA VAL A 67 4.33 -6.53 9.00
C VAL A 67 4.30 -7.03 7.55
N PRO A 68 4.78 -6.30 6.52
CA PRO A 68 4.83 -6.80 5.15
C PRO A 68 5.53 -8.16 5.01
N THR A 69 6.62 -8.36 5.74
CA THR A 69 7.40 -9.60 5.70
C THR A 69 6.63 -10.76 6.34
N TYR A 70 5.99 -10.52 7.49
CA TYR A 70 5.12 -11.48 8.16
C TYR A 70 3.96 -11.90 7.25
N VAL A 71 3.33 -10.94 6.58
CA VAL A 71 2.22 -11.17 5.65
C VAL A 71 2.65 -12.03 4.47
N PHE A 72 3.79 -11.71 3.86
CA PHE A 72 4.35 -12.48 2.77
C PHE A 72 4.60 -13.94 3.16
N LEU A 73 5.21 -14.16 4.32
CA LEU A 73 5.47 -15.50 4.83
C LEU A 73 4.18 -16.24 5.22
N ASN A 74 3.21 -15.55 5.80
CA ASN A 74 1.94 -16.12 6.22
C ASN A 74 1.11 -16.58 5.01
N ILE A 75 1.00 -15.75 3.97
CA ILE A 75 0.31 -16.10 2.71
C ILE A 75 1.01 -17.28 2.02
N ARG A 76 2.34 -17.31 2.00
CA ARG A 76 3.09 -18.43 1.41
C ARG A 76 2.92 -19.73 2.19
N LYS A 77 2.85 -19.65 3.52
CA LYS A 77 2.70 -20.82 4.40
C LYS A 77 1.27 -21.37 4.35
N ASN A 78 0.27 -20.51 4.23
CA ASN A 78 -1.14 -20.89 4.13
C ASN A 78 -1.56 -21.09 2.67
N ALA A 79 -1.00 -22.12 2.03
CA ALA A 79 -1.36 -22.48 0.65
C ALA A 79 -2.84 -22.85 0.47
N ALA A 80 -3.55 -23.17 1.56
CA ALA A 80 -4.98 -23.49 1.58
C ALA A 80 -5.90 -22.29 1.87
N MET A 81 -5.35 -21.07 2.01
CA MET A 81 -6.15 -19.88 2.28
C MET A 81 -6.98 -19.51 1.06
N ASP A 82 -8.28 -19.28 1.28
CA ASP A 82 -9.24 -18.88 0.23
C ASP A 82 -8.85 -17.51 -0.37
N ASP A 83 -9.14 -17.29 -1.65
CA ASP A 83 -8.78 -16.04 -2.32
C ASP A 83 -9.53 -14.82 -1.77
N THR A 84 -10.74 -15.01 -1.24
CA THR A 84 -11.48 -13.96 -0.55
C THR A 84 -10.80 -13.61 0.76
N GLU A 85 -10.45 -14.62 1.56
CA GLU A 85 -9.74 -14.46 2.83
C GLU A 85 -8.38 -13.78 2.63
N ARG A 86 -7.63 -14.19 1.60
CA ARG A 86 -6.36 -13.59 1.20
C ARG A 86 -6.49 -12.09 0.95
N ARG A 87 -7.51 -11.68 0.18
CA ARG A 87 -7.75 -10.27 -0.17
C ARG A 87 -8.17 -9.46 1.05
N THR A 88 -9.05 -9.99 1.89
CA THR A 88 -9.45 -9.33 3.14
C THR A 88 -8.28 -9.16 4.10
N CYS A 89 -7.45 -10.19 4.25
CA CYS A 89 -6.23 -10.12 5.05
C CYS A 89 -5.27 -9.06 4.50
N LEU A 90 -4.97 -9.09 3.20
CA LEU A 90 -4.10 -8.10 2.56
C LEU A 90 -4.61 -6.66 2.74
N PHE A 91 -5.91 -6.45 2.60
CA PHE A 91 -6.53 -5.16 2.88
C PHE A 91 -6.34 -4.74 4.35
N GLY A 92 -6.60 -5.63 5.31
CA GLY A 92 -6.38 -5.36 6.73
C GLY A 92 -4.92 -5.02 7.06
N PHE A 93 -3.97 -5.70 6.43
CA PHE A 93 -2.55 -5.41 6.58
C PHE A 93 -2.17 -4.07 5.96
N CYS A 94 -2.67 -3.75 4.77
CA CYS A 94 -2.50 -2.44 4.14
C CYS A 94 -3.06 -1.32 5.03
N LEU A 95 -4.19 -1.54 5.68
CA LEU A 95 -4.80 -0.60 6.61
C LEU A 95 -3.90 -0.38 7.84
N ILE A 96 -3.39 -1.45 8.46
CA ILE A 96 -2.48 -1.36 9.61
C ILE A 96 -1.17 -0.66 9.21
N ILE A 97 -0.58 -1.04 8.08
CA ILE A 97 0.63 -0.41 7.54
C ILE A 97 0.36 1.08 7.29
N GLY A 98 -0.77 1.41 6.66
CA GLY A 98 -1.18 2.79 6.43
C GLY A 98 -1.30 3.58 7.72
N ILE A 99 -1.93 3.02 8.77
CA ILE A 99 -2.04 3.68 10.08
C ILE A 99 -0.67 4.00 10.67
N LEU A 100 0.25 3.04 10.70
CA LEU A 100 1.59 3.25 11.22
C LEU A 100 2.36 4.27 10.36
N LEU A 101 2.22 4.18 9.04
CA LEU A 101 2.86 5.10 8.11
C LEU A 101 2.34 6.52 8.33
N GLY A 102 1.01 6.70 8.38
CA GLY A 102 0.35 7.98 8.63
C GLY A 102 0.63 8.58 9.99
N HIS A 103 0.82 7.76 11.03
CA HIS A 103 1.27 8.24 12.32
C HIS A 103 2.72 8.77 12.24
N LEU A 104 3.62 8.00 11.60
CA LEU A 104 5.03 8.34 11.48
C LEU A 104 5.30 9.60 10.63
N ILE A 105 4.57 9.77 9.52
CA ILE A 105 4.85 10.80 8.51
C ILE A 105 3.73 11.80 8.29
N GLY A 106 2.52 11.49 8.77
CA GLY A 106 1.31 12.23 8.43
C GLY A 106 1.33 13.65 8.96
N GLY A 107 1.92 13.91 10.13
CA GLY A 107 2.07 15.27 10.65
C GLY A 107 2.86 16.19 9.71
N ALA A 108 3.93 15.68 9.09
CA ALA A 108 4.75 16.43 8.15
C ALA A 108 4.04 16.60 6.80
N LEU A 109 3.51 15.50 6.24
CA LEU A 109 2.93 15.49 4.88
C LEU A 109 1.55 16.15 4.79
N THR A 110 0.68 16.01 5.80
CA THR A 110 -0.65 16.66 5.81
C THR A 110 -0.55 18.18 5.75
N SER A 111 0.47 18.74 6.40
CA SER A 111 0.66 20.19 6.50
C SER A 111 1.11 20.84 5.19
N VAL A 112 1.78 20.07 4.32
CA VAL A 112 2.33 20.54 3.05
C VAL A 112 1.40 20.18 1.89
N ALA A 113 1.04 18.90 1.77
CA ALA A 113 0.25 18.40 0.65
C ALA A 113 -0.52 17.10 1.01
N PRO A 114 -1.80 17.17 1.39
CA PRO A 114 -2.60 15.97 1.69
C PRO A 114 -2.83 15.06 0.48
N SER A 115 -2.60 15.55 -0.75
CA SER A 115 -2.66 14.76 -1.98
C SER A 115 -1.57 13.67 -2.03
N VAL A 116 -0.51 13.77 -1.23
CA VAL A 116 0.59 12.78 -1.17
C VAL A 116 0.13 11.42 -0.63
N PHE A 117 -1.00 11.33 0.07
CA PHE A 117 -1.57 10.04 0.48
C PHE A 117 -2.27 9.29 -0.66
N PHE A 118 -2.56 9.96 -1.77
CA PHE A 118 -3.39 9.39 -2.84
C PHE A 118 -2.67 9.35 -4.18
N ILE A 119 -1.98 10.42 -4.57
CA ILE A 119 -1.39 10.54 -5.91
C ILE A 119 -0.20 9.57 -6.11
N PRO A 120 0.79 9.48 -5.21
CA PRO A 120 1.88 8.52 -5.37
C PRO A 120 1.41 7.05 -5.37
N PRO A 121 0.55 6.59 -4.42
CA PRO A 121 -0.01 5.25 -4.48
C PRO A 121 -0.81 4.97 -5.76
N LEU A 122 -1.53 5.96 -6.30
CA LEU A 122 -2.27 5.83 -7.56
C LEU A 122 -1.33 5.63 -8.76
N ILE A 123 -0.30 6.47 -8.88
CA ILE A 123 0.67 6.35 -9.98
C ILE A 123 1.35 4.98 -9.93
N LEU A 124 1.77 4.54 -8.75
CA LEU A 124 2.40 3.24 -8.58
C LEU A 124 1.43 2.10 -8.91
N SER A 125 0.15 2.22 -8.55
CA SER A 125 -0.89 1.24 -8.90
C SER A 125 -0.98 1.06 -10.41
N LEU A 126 -1.04 2.17 -11.15
CA LEU A 126 -1.11 2.17 -12.60
C LEU A 126 0.16 1.59 -13.24
N LEU A 127 1.33 1.91 -12.69
CA LEU A 127 2.61 1.38 -13.18
C LEU A 127 2.68 -0.14 -13.00
N VAL A 128 2.37 -0.66 -11.81
CA VAL A 128 2.40 -2.11 -11.54
C VAL A 128 1.44 -2.85 -12.48
N VAL A 129 0.19 -2.37 -12.62
CA VAL A 129 -0.79 -2.98 -13.51
C VAL A 129 -0.32 -2.94 -14.97
N THR A 130 0.22 -1.81 -15.43
CA THR A 130 0.69 -1.64 -16.81
C THR A 130 1.88 -2.55 -17.12
N GLN A 131 2.83 -2.69 -16.20
CA GLN A 131 4.00 -3.56 -16.39
C GLN A 131 3.58 -5.03 -16.42
N CYS A 132 2.73 -5.47 -15.50
CA CYS A 132 2.22 -6.84 -15.49
C CYS A 132 1.43 -7.18 -16.78
N ALA A 133 0.62 -6.22 -17.26
CA ALA A 133 -0.11 -6.39 -18.52
C ALA A 133 0.83 -6.46 -19.74
N LYS A 134 1.90 -5.65 -19.75
CA LYS A 134 2.87 -5.60 -20.86
C LYS A 134 3.76 -6.84 -20.92
N GLU A 135 4.28 -7.28 -19.78
CA GLU A 135 5.21 -8.42 -19.72
C GLU A 135 4.50 -9.78 -19.81
N LYS A 136 3.17 -9.80 -19.74
CA LYS A 136 2.34 -11.02 -19.65
C LYS A 136 2.70 -11.92 -18.44
N ILE A 137 3.42 -11.37 -17.47
CA ILE A 137 3.79 -12.05 -16.23
C ILE A 137 2.62 -11.86 -15.27
N MET A 138 1.76 -12.86 -15.17
CA MET A 138 0.57 -12.83 -14.32
C MET A 138 0.81 -13.58 -13.01
N MET A 139 1.62 -12.99 -12.13
CA MET A 139 1.72 -13.42 -10.73
C MET A 139 1.04 -12.38 -9.83
N VAL A 140 -0.30 -12.46 -9.74
CA VAL A 140 -1.14 -11.48 -9.04
C VAL A 140 -0.68 -11.25 -7.59
N GLY A 141 -0.35 -12.32 -6.86
CA GLY A 141 0.08 -12.23 -5.47
C GLY A 141 1.45 -11.56 -5.28
N GLU A 142 2.40 -11.81 -6.18
CA GLU A 142 3.73 -11.19 -6.14
C GLU A 142 3.64 -9.70 -6.51
N SER A 143 2.82 -9.36 -7.49
CA SER A 143 2.56 -7.97 -7.88
C SER A 143 1.89 -7.16 -6.76
N GLN A 144 0.96 -7.77 -6.02
CA GLN A 144 0.33 -7.15 -4.85
C GLN A 144 1.34 -6.89 -3.72
N PHE A 145 2.24 -7.85 -3.44
CA PHE A 145 3.30 -7.65 -2.46
C PHE A 145 4.30 -6.58 -2.90
N SER A 146 4.74 -6.63 -4.17
CA SER A 146 5.61 -5.62 -4.78
C SER A 146 5.00 -4.22 -4.69
N TYR A 147 3.68 -4.11 -4.93
CA TYR A 147 2.94 -2.87 -4.75
C TYR A 147 3.03 -2.33 -3.31
N ILE A 148 2.74 -3.16 -2.30
CA ILE A 148 2.80 -2.76 -0.88
C ILE A 148 4.19 -2.24 -0.51
N MET A 149 5.24 -2.98 -0.87
CA MET A 149 6.63 -2.57 -0.60
C MET A 149 7.01 -1.31 -1.38
N GLY A 150 6.56 -1.19 -2.63
CA GLY A 150 6.78 -0.01 -3.44
C GLY A 150 6.12 1.24 -2.87
N VAL A 151 4.88 1.14 -2.36
CA VAL A 151 4.18 2.26 -1.70
C VAL A 151 4.93 2.67 -0.44
N LEU A 152 5.35 1.71 0.39
CA LEU A 152 6.14 1.98 1.59
C LEU A 152 7.40 2.81 1.29
N VAL A 153 8.20 2.36 0.32
CA VAL A 153 9.43 3.07 -0.08
C VAL A 153 9.09 4.44 -0.66
N LEU A 154 8.12 4.51 -1.56
CA LEU A 154 7.71 5.75 -2.21
C LEU A 154 7.25 6.78 -1.18
N GLN A 155 6.51 6.36 -0.17
CA GLN A 155 5.97 7.26 0.84
C GLN A 155 7.04 7.76 1.82
N LEU A 156 7.97 6.90 2.19
CA LEU A 156 9.16 7.32 2.95
C LEU A 156 10.00 8.33 2.15
N MET A 157 10.16 8.12 0.84
CA MET A 157 10.82 9.10 -0.04
C MET A 157 10.05 10.42 -0.11
N MET A 158 8.72 10.39 -0.28
CA MET A 158 7.90 11.60 -0.27
C MET A 158 8.04 12.34 1.06
N THR A 159 8.11 11.62 2.17
CA THR A 159 8.38 12.21 3.49
C THR A 159 9.76 12.85 3.57
N ALA A 160 10.80 12.22 3.04
CA ALA A 160 12.13 12.81 3.02
C ALA A 160 12.17 14.09 2.17
N LEU A 161 11.44 14.12 1.04
CA LEU A 161 11.42 15.25 0.12
C LEU A 161 10.54 16.41 0.58
N PHE A 162 9.35 16.12 1.12
CA PHE A 162 8.33 17.12 1.46
C PHE A 162 8.16 17.32 2.98
N GLY A 163 8.56 16.34 3.79
CA GLY A 163 8.45 16.38 5.25
C GLY A 163 9.67 16.96 5.96
N SER A 164 10.75 17.26 5.24
CA SER A 164 11.91 17.98 5.76
C SER A 164 11.59 19.47 5.91
N ASP A 165 10.59 19.82 6.72
CA ASP A 165 10.39 21.19 7.18
C ASP A 165 11.09 21.37 8.55
N PRO A 166 12.26 22.04 8.62
CA PRO A 166 12.96 22.29 9.87
C PRO A 166 12.18 23.17 10.87
N TYR A 167 10.99 23.69 10.51
CA TYR A 167 10.15 24.51 11.38
C TYR A 167 9.03 23.76 12.13
N ALA A 168 8.82 22.45 11.88
CA ALA A 168 7.75 21.70 12.54
C ALA A 168 7.93 21.59 14.07
N ASP A 169 9.16 21.32 14.54
CA ASP A 169 9.49 21.26 15.97
C ASP A 169 9.39 22.63 16.66
N GLN A 170 9.75 23.71 15.95
CA GLN A 170 9.71 25.07 16.51
C GLN A 170 8.29 25.57 16.76
N ARG A 171 7.30 25.15 15.95
CA ARG A 171 5.89 25.54 16.14
C ARG A 171 5.23 24.87 17.33
N GLN A 172 5.56 23.60 17.61
CA GLN A 172 5.07 22.92 18.81
C GLN A 172 5.65 23.54 20.09
N GLN A 173 6.94 23.92 20.09
CA GLN A 173 7.56 24.63 21.22
C GLN A 173 7.01 26.06 21.41
N GLN A 174 6.73 26.79 20.34
CA GLN A 174 6.14 28.13 20.44
C GLN A 174 4.70 28.13 20.96
N GLN A 175 3.89 27.11 20.62
CA GLN A 175 2.53 26.98 21.16
C GLN A 175 2.53 26.61 22.65
N GLN A 176 3.45 25.75 23.11
CA GLN A 176 3.59 25.47 24.54
C GLN A 176 4.09 26.68 25.34
N GLN A 177 4.97 27.51 24.78
CA GLN A 177 5.42 28.74 25.46
C GLN A 177 4.35 29.83 25.53
N GLN A 178 3.37 29.86 24.62
CA GLN A 178 2.24 30.79 24.68
C GLN A 178 1.12 30.34 25.63
N GLN A 179 0.96 29.04 25.87
CA GLN A 179 0.00 28.53 26.87
C GLN A 179 0.49 28.60 28.32
N ASN A 180 1.81 28.72 28.53
CA ASN A 180 2.43 28.86 29.86
C ASN A 180 2.72 30.33 30.26
N LYS A 181 2.19 31.31 29.53
CA LYS A 181 2.17 32.74 29.91
C LYS A 181 0.74 33.18 30.17
#